data_AF-A0A2M9ZW17-F1
#
_entry.id   AF-A0A2M9ZW17-F1
#
_cell.length_a   1.000
_cell.length_b   1.000
_cell.length_c   1.000
_cell.angle_alpha   90.00
_cell.angle_beta   90.00
_cell.angle_gamma   90.00
#
_symmetry.space_group_name_H-M   'P 1'
#
loop_
_entity.id
_entity.type
_entity.pdbx_description
1 polymer ?
#
loop_
_entity_poly.entity_id
_entity_poly.type
_entity_poly.pdbx_seq_one_letter_code
_entity_poly.pdbx_strand_id
1 'polypeptide(L)'
;MRYSYEERWEEARKRIEPMVYAMFWQDLDIPGEHAVTYVNWILDRLFRPEYLSALEDKWSIYGSIQGEIVELEANLSYEDAKDFLVKKQGDRISHWIGPSIMP
;
A
#
# COMPACT_ATOMS: atom_id res chain seq x y z
N MET A 1 10.38 -7.14 -24.14
CA MET A 1 9.44 -6.03 -23.88
C MET A 1 9.56 -5.66 -22.41
N ARG A 2 9.62 -4.37 -22.06
CA ARG A 2 9.41 -3.94 -20.67
C ARG A 2 7.90 -3.98 -20.43
N TYR A 3 7.44 -4.85 -19.53
CA TYR A 3 6.05 -4.83 -19.07
C TYR A 3 5.74 -3.48 -18.41
N SER A 4 4.53 -2.98 -18.64
CA SER A 4 3.99 -1.85 -17.88
C SER A 4 3.84 -2.21 -16.40
N TYR A 5 3.76 -1.22 -15.51
CA TYR A 5 3.59 -1.48 -14.08
C TYR A 5 2.26 -2.17 -13.77
N GLU A 6 1.21 -1.89 -14.55
CA GLU A 6 -0.06 -2.60 -14.45
C GLU A 6 0.07 -4.09 -14.80
N GLU A 7 0.76 -4.43 -15.89
CA GLU A 7 1.01 -5.83 -16.24
C GLU A 7 1.82 -6.55 -15.17
N ARG A 8 2.78 -5.84 -14.54
CA ARG A 8 3.56 -6.37 -13.42
C ARG A 8 2.72 -6.56 -12.16
N TRP A 9 1.72 -5.72 -11.93
CA TRP A 9 0.76 -5.90 -10.84
C TRP A 9 -0.14 -7.11 -11.09
N GLU A 10 -0.71 -7.24 -12.28
CA GLU A 10 -1.57 -8.39 -12.64
C GLU A 10 -0.83 -9.73 -12.48
N GLU A 11 0.46 -9.77 -12.82
CA GLU A 11 1.28 -10.96 -12.59
C GLU A 11 1.52 -11.22 -11.10
N ALA A 12 1.85 -10.18 -10.32
CA ALA A 12 2.06 -10.30 -8.88
C ALA A 12 0.78 -10.73 -8.15
N ARG A 13 -0.37 -10.15 -8.53
CA ARG A 13 -1.68 -10.49 -7.98
C ARG A 13 -1.97 -11.98 -8.09
N LYS A 14 -1.82 -12.55 -9.28
CA LYS A 14 -2.05 -13.99 -9.53
C LYS A 14 -1.22 -14.91 -8.63
N ARG A 15 -0.05 -14.46 -8.19
CA ARG A 15 0.84 -15.22 -7.31
C ARG A 15 0.46 -15.10 -5.83
N ILE A 16 -0.05 -13.94 -5.42
CA ILE A 16 -0.36 -13.62 -4.02
C ILE A 16 -1.82 -13.97 -3.66
N GLU A 17 -2.74 -13.80 -4.59
CA GLU A 17 -4.18 -14.00 -4.38
C GLU A 17 -4.55 -15.37 -3.79
N PRO A 18 -4.00 -16.51 -4.25
CA PRO A 18 -4.32 -17.81 -3.65
C PRO A 18 -3.91 -17.92 -2.18
N MET A 19 -2.79 -17.29 -1.80
CA MET A 19 -2.31 -17.28 -0.42
C MET A 19 -3.24 -16.44 0.47
N VAL A 20 -3.61 -15.24 0.03
CA VAL A 20 -4.52 -14.37 0.80
C VAL A 20 -5.91 -15.01 0.90
N TYR A 21 -6.40 -15.61 -0.19
CA TYR A 21 -7.66 -16.36 -0.18
C TYR A 21 -7.63 -17.53 0.81
N ALA A 22 -6.54 -18.30 0.83
CA ALA A 22 -6.37 -19.40 1.78
C ALA A 22 -6.40 -18.91 3.24
N MET A 23 -5.74 -17.81 3.56
CA MET A 23 -5.81 -17.23 4.92
C MET A 23 -7.25 -16.89 5.33
N PHE A 24 -8.02 -16.26 4.44
CA PHE A 24 -9.40 -15.87 4.75
C PHE A 24 -10.32 -17.09 4.89
N TRP A 25 -10.18 -18.07 4.00
CA TRP A 25 -11.03 -19.25 4.02
C TRP A 25 -10.65 -20.25 5.12
N GLN A 26 -9.35 -20.54 5.29
CA GLN A 26 -8.87 -21.61 6.17
C GLN A 26 -8.58 -21.12 7.59
N ASP A 27 -7.94 -19.96 7.74
CA ASP A 27 -7.49 -19.49 9.05
C ASP A 27 -8.55 -18.65 9.76
N LEU A 28 -9.36 -17.92 8.99
CA LEU A 28 -10.38 -17.01 9.53
C LEU A 28 -11.82 -17.54 9.41
N ASP A 29 -11.99 -18.73 8.80
CA ASP A 29 -13.30 -19.38 8.56
C ASP A 29 -14.33 -18.46 7.88
N ILE A 30 -13.86 -17.60 6.97
CA ILE A 30 -14.72 -16.68 6.22
C ILE A 30 -15.32 -17.45 5.03
N PRO A 31 -16.67 -17.46 4.87
CA PRO A 31 -17.32 -18.14 3.75
C PRO A 31 -16.75 -17.69 2.41
N GLY A 32 -16.58 -18.62 1.47
CA GLY A 32 -15.87 -18.38 0.21
C GLY A 32 -16.35 -17.16 -0.58
N GLU A 33 -17.66 -16.90 -0.62
CA GLU A 33 -18.23 -15.72 -1.29
C GLU A 33 -17.81 -14.38 -0.66
N HIS A 34 -17.70 -14.33 0.67
CA HIS A 34 -17.21 -13.16 1.40
C HIS A 34 -15.69 -13.07 1.31
N ALA A 35 -14.98 -14.21 1.37
CA ALA A 35 -13.53 -14.27 1.26
C ALA A 35 -13.04 -13.65 -0.07
N VAL A 36 -13.68 -13.98 -1.21
CA VAL A 36 -13.32 -13.36 -2.51
C VAL A 36 -13.46 -11.84 -2.48
N THR A 37 -14.54 -11.32 -1.90
CA THR A 37 -14.77 -9.86 -1.82
C THR A 37 -13.69 -9.18 -0.98
N TYR A 38 -13.36 -9.74 0.19
CA TYR A 38 -12.31 -9.20 1.04
C TYR A 38 -10.92 -9.31 0.40
N VAL A 39 -10.60 -10.43 -0.23
CA VAL A 39 -9.34 -10.63 -0.95
C VAL A 39 -9.17 -9.59 -2.04
N ASN A 40 -10.19 -9.37 -2.87
CA ASN A 40 -10.13 -8.35 -3.91
C ASN A 40 -9.94 -6.96 -3.32
N TRP A 41 -10.73 -6.62 -2.29
CA TRP A 41 -10.60 -5.31 -1.63
C TRP A 41 -9.18 -5.11 -1.06
N ILE A 42 -8.62 -6.09 -0.36
CA ILE A 42 -7.27 -6.02 0.22
C ILE A 42 -6.21 -5.85 -0.88
N LEU A 43 -6.27 -6.69 -1.91
CA LEU A 43 -5.28 -6.66 -2.98
C LEU A 43 -5.34 -5.34 -3.76
N ASP A 44 -6.53 -4.87 -4.09
CA ASP A 44 -6.71 -3.67 -4.94
C ASP A 44 -6.59 -2.36 -4.18
N ARG A 45 -7.02 -2.30 -2.91
CA ARG A 45 -7.01 -1.06 -2.12
C ARG A 45 -5.78 -0.90 -1.24
N LEU A 46 -5.19 -2.00 -0.76
CA LEU A 46 -4.04 -1.94 0.14
C LEU A 46 -2.74 -2.31 -0.58
N PHE A 47 -2.68 -3.47 -1.23
CA PHE A 47 -1.42 -3.95 -1.81
C PHE A 47 -1.06 -3.29 -3.14
N ARG A 48 -2.03 -3.07 -4.03
CA ARG A 48 -1.76 -2.50 -5.36
C ARG A 48 -1.10 -1.12 -5.28
N PRO A 49 -1.61 -0.14 -4.52
CA PRO A 49 -0.95 1.15 -4.32
C PRO A 49 0.52 1.02 -3.88
N GLU A 50 0.75 0.24 -2.84
CA GLU A 50 2.08 -0.01 -2.26
C GLU A 50 3.04 -0.62 -3.29
N TYR A 51 2.58 -1.65 -4.00
CA TYR A 51 3.38 -2.32 -5.00
C TYR A 51 3.75 -1.39 -6.15
N LEU A 52 2.79 -0.63 -6.68
CA LEU A 52 3.05 0.31 -7.78
C LEU A 52 3.98 1.44 -7.34
N SER A 53 3.77 2.01 -6.14
CA SER A 53 4.68 3.00 -5.55
C SER A 53 6.10 2.48 -5.38
N ALA A 54 6.27 1.23 -4.97
CA ALA A 54 7.58 0.60 -4.88
C ALA A 54 8.24 0.38 -6.26
N LEU A 55 7.46 0.06 -7.30
CA LEU A 55 7.98 -0.06 -8.66
C LEU A 55 8.39 1.28 -9.26
N GLU A 56 7.66 2.34 -8.92
CA GLU A 56 7.91 3.70 -9.40
C GLU A 56 8.94 4.48 -8.57
N ASP A 57 9.27 3.97 -7.39
CA ASP A 57 9.98 4.71 -6.34
C ASP A 57 9.34 6.08 -6.05
N LYS A 58 8.01 6.06 -5.89
CA LYS A 58 7.20 7.25 -5.61
C LYS A 58 6.37 7.04 -4.36
N TRP A 59 6.74 7.79 -3.33
CA TRP A 59 6.17 7.73 -1.99
C TRP A 59 5.66 9.08 -1.53
N SER A 60 4.70 9.03 -0.62
CA SER A 60 4.14 10.20 0.06
C SER A 60 4.41 10.11 1.55
N ILE A 61 4.51 11.28 2.18
CA ILE A 61 4.47 11.40 3.63
C ILE A 61 3.06 11.79 4.03
N TYR A 62 2.50 11.01 4.94
CA TYR A 62 1.23 11.29 5.59
C TYR A 62 1.47 11.71 7.03
N GLY A 63 0.57 12.52 7.56
CA GLY A 63 0.54 12.88 8.97
C GLY A 63 -0.88 12.94 9.53
N SER A 64 -0.99 12.87 10.85
CA SER A 64 -2.27 13.04 11.55
C SER A 64 -2.42 14.47 12.07
N ILE A 65 -3.26 15.27 11.41
CA ILE A 65 -3.58 16.64 11.84
C ILE A 65 -5.02 16.65 12.36
N GLN A 66 -5.20 16.93 13.65
CA GLN A 66 -6.52 16.96 14.29
C GLN A 66 -7.32 15.65 14.17
N GLY A 67 -6.62 14.51 14.08
CA GLY A 67 -7.24 13.18 13.92
C GLY A 67 -7.48 12.78 12.46
N GLU A 68 -7.32 13.70 11.51
CA GLU A 68 -7.44 13.42 10.09
C GLU A 68 -6.09 13.04 9.48
N ILE A 69 -6.11 12.08 8.56
CA ILE A 69 -4.94 11.69 7.77
C ILE A 69 -4.80 12.65 6.59
N VAL A 70 -3.68 13.36 6.53
CA VAL A 70 -3.39 14.30 5.44
C VAL A 70 -2.08 13.95 4.76
N GLU A 71 -2.05 14.09 3.43
CA GLU A 71 -0.82 14.03 2.66
C GLU A 71 -0.05 15.35 2.85
N LEU A 72 1.19 15.24 3.32
CA LEU A 72 2.06 16.39 3.62
C LEU A 72 3.03 16.66 2.49
N GLU A 73 3.56 15.61 1.88
CA GLU A 73 4.51 15.68 0.77
C GLU A 73 4.34 14.44 -0.12
N ALA A 74 4.50 14.60 -1.43
CA ALA A 74 4.19 13.55 -2.41
C ALA A 74 5.30 13.41 -3.46
N ASN A 75 5.34 12.25 -4.12
CA ASN A 75 6.28 11.92 -5.19
C ASN A 75 7.76 11.97 -4.77
N LEU A 76 8.05 11.56 -3.54
CA LEU A 76 9.40 11.39 -3.02
C LEU A 76 9.97 10.03 -3.42
N SER A 77 11.29 9.94 -3.55
CA SER A 77 11.97 8.63 -3.50
C SER A 77 11.82 8.03 -2.11
N TYR A 78 11.97 6.71 -1.98
CA TYR A 78 11.88 6.06 -0.67
C TYR A 78 12.93 6.57 0.31
N GLU A 79 14.15 6.86 -0.17
CA GLU A 79 15.23 7.39 0.67
C GLU A 79 14.95 8.83 1.11
N ASP A 80 14.43 9.70 0.22
CA ASP A 80 14.04 11.06 0.62
C ASP A 80 12.90 11.03 1.64
N ALA A 81 11.94 10.12 1.47
CA ALA A 81 10.84 9.93 2.40
C ALA A 81 11.32 9.46 3.78
N LYS A 82 12.32 8.56 3.82
CA LYS A 82 12.99 8.15 5.08
C LYS A 82 13.73 9.31 5.74
N ASP A 83 14.49 10.07 4.97
CA ASP A 83 15.20 11.26 5.46
C ASP A 83 14.23 12.30 6.02
N PHE A 84 13.07 12.46 5.41
CA PHE A 84 11.99 13.30 5.95
C PHE A 84 11.55 12.81 7.33
N LEU A 85 11.24 11.51 7.48
CA LEU A 85 10.81 10.95 8.77
C LEU A 85 11.86 11.14 9.87
N VAL A 86 13.14 10.96 9.55
CA VAL A 86 14.25 11.17 10.51
C VAL A 86 14.32 12.64 10.94
N LYS A 87 14.17 13.59 10.00
CA LYS A 87 14.16 15.04 10.31
C LYS A 87 12.95 15.45 11.18
N LYS A 88 11.87 14.67 11.15
CA LYS A 88 10.63 14.90 11.90
C LYS A 88 10.55 14.08 13.19
N GLN A 89 11.62 13.36 13.52
CA GLN A 89 11.70 12.58 14.75
C GLN A 89 11.64 13.53 15.97
N GLY A 90 10.53 13.50 16.70
CA GLY A 90 10.29 14.39 17.84
C GLY A 90 9.17 15.43 17.63
N ASP A 91 8.60 15.51 16.42
CA ASP A 91 7.40 16.30 16.20
C ASP A 91 6.21 15.74 16.99
N ARG A 92 5.26 16.61 17.34
CA ARG A 92 4.02 16.22 18.04
C ARG A 92 3.04 15.45 17.15
N ILE A 93 3.25 15.48 15.84
CA ILE A 93 2.42 14.83 14.85
C ILE A 93 3.09 13.50 14.48
N SER A 94 2.29 12.43 14.41
CA SER A 94 2.74 11.17 13.84
C SER A 94 2.87 11.32 12.33
N HIS A 95 4.02 10.89 11.80
CA HIS A 95 4.31 10.87 10.37
C HIS A 95 4.55 9.43 9.93
N TRP A 96 4.12 9.07 8.72
CA TRP A 96 4.44 7.77 8.12
C TRP A 96 4.57 7.89 6.61
N ILE A 97 5.27 6.92 6.02
CA ILE A 97 5.39 6.78 4.57
C ILE A 97 4.20 5.96 4.09
N GLY A 98 3.60 6.39 2.98
CA GLY A 98 2.57 5.65 2.27
C GLY A 98 2.74 5.78 0.76
N PRO A 99 1.95 5.03 -0.02
CA PRO A 99 2.03 5.06 -1.47
C PRO A 99 1.53 6.41 -1.99
N SER A 100 2.21 6.98 -2.99
CA SER A 100 1.79 8.23 -3.65
C SER A 100 0.49 8.09 -4.45
N ILE A 101 0.06 6.88 -4.73
CA ILE A 101 -1.12 6.59 -5.55
C ILE A 101 -2.20 6.01 -4.63
N MET A 102 -2.89 6.84 -3.85
CA MET A 102 -4.08 6.37 -3.12
C MET A 102 -5.31 6.33 -4.04
N PRO A 103 -6.14 5.27 -3.95
CA PRO A 103 -7.35 5.08 -4.77
C PRO A 103 -8.61 5.78 -4.24
#